data_AF-A5GPB3-F1
#
_entry.id   AF-A5GPB3-F1
#
_cell.length_a   1.000
_cell.length_b   1.000
_cell.length_c   1.000
_cell.angle_alpha   90.00
_cell.angle_beta   90.00
_cell.angle_gamma   90.00
#
_symmetry.space_group_name_H-M   'P 1'
#
loop_
_entity.id
_entity.type
_entity.pdbx_description
1 polymer ?
#
loop_
_entity_poly.entity_id
_entity_poly.type
_entity_poly.pdbx_seq_one_letter_code
_entity_poly.pdbx_strand_id
1 'polypeptide(L)'
;MQTGFGGFYDGIAHLFLTPSDLLLVLGLALLAGQQGPQGGRLLLTLLPLSWWIGLAVGQRWGLDLTLALLSTVLFTSVGVLVALSLRLSVQVLAFTVAGSGLLFGLINGFTMPSASSGLPLDVLGVVSAVALLSVLISAQVAATRSTSFCIAVRVAGSWIAAAGLMSLGLLLKA
;
A
#
# COMPACT_ATOMS: atom_id res chain seq x y z
N MET A 1 1.28 3.43 17.32
CA MET A 1 1.37 2.25 18.21
C MET A 1 2.66 2.35 19.02
N GLN A 2 2.77 1.65 20.16
CA GLN A 2 4.00 1.57 20.95
C GLN A 2 4.32 0.11 21.22
N THR A 3 5.30 -0.43 20.49
CA THR A 3 5.81 -1.81 20.63
C THR A 3 6.87 -1.93 21.72
N GLY A 4 7.41 -0.79 22.18
CA GLY A 4 8.53 -0.73 23.14
C GLY A 4 9.91 -0.82 22.49
N PHE A 5 10.00 -1.09 21.18
CA PHE A 5 11.27 -1.17 20.44
C PHE A 5 11.74 0.17 19.85
N GLY A 6 10.92 1.22 19.96
CA GLY A 6 11.22 2.58 19.50
C GLY A 6 10.46 2.96 18.23
N GLY A 7 10.36 4.27 17.97
CA GLY A 7 9.48 4.83 16.94
C GLY A 7 9.67 4.21 15.55
N PHE A 8 10.91 3.95 15.13
CA PHE A 8 11.17 3.31 13.84
C PHE A 8 10.51 1.92 13.70
N TYR A 9 10.64 1.07 14.72
CA TYR A 9 10.03 -0.25 14.72
C TYR A 9 8.52 -0.18 14.90
N ASP A 10 8.03 0.81 15.65
CA ASP A 10 6.59 1.10 15.75
C ASP A 10 6.00 1.44 14.37
N GLY A 11 6.74 2.22 13.57
CA GLY A 11 6.39 2.52 12.19
C GLY A 11 6.35 1.28 11.30
N ILE A 12 7.36 0.41 11.38
CA ILE A 12 7.34 -0.86 10.64
C ILE A 12 6.12 -1.68 11.05
N ALA A 13 5.90 -1.86 12.35
CA ALA A 13 4.79 -2.65 12.88
C ALA A 13 3.42 -2.08 12.47
N HIS A 14 3.30 -0.74 12.40
CA HIS A 14 2.08 -0.06 11.99
C HIS A 14 1.56 -0.53 10.62
N LEU A 15 2.45 -0.74 9.64
CA LEU A 15 2.06 -1.26 8.33
C LEU A 15 1.46 -2.68 8.42
N PHE A 16 2.07 -3.57 9.21
CA PHE A 16 1.63 -4.96 9.34
C PHE A 16 0.37 -5.12 10.20
N LEU A 17 0.11 -4.16 11.09
CA LEU A 17 -1.05 -4.15 11.97
C LEU A 17 -2.23 -3.36 11.39
N THR A 18 -2.04 -2.72 10.23
CA THR A 18 -3.09 -2.01 9.49
C THR A 18 -3.44 -2.80 8.22
N PRO A 19 -4.46 -3.69 8.25
CA PRO A 19 -4.69 -4.64 7.16
C PRO A 19 -4.96 -3.97 5.80
N SER A 20 -5.66 -2.83 5.77
CA SER A 20 -5.91 -2.08 4.54
C SER A 20 -4.61 -1.68 3.84
N ASP A 21 -3.63 -1.24 4.62
CA ASP A 21 -2.37 -0.71 4.13
C ASP A 21 -1.51 -1.84 3.60
N LEU A 22 -1.43 -2.94 4.37
CA LEU A 22 -0.75 -4.15 3.93
C LEU A 22 -1.36 -4.68 2.63
N LEU A 23 -2.69 -4.82 2.56
CA LEU A 23 -3.38 -5.32 1.37
C LEU A 23 -3.16 -4.42 0.15
N LEU A 24 -3.15 -3.09 0.33
CA LEU A 24 -2.84 -2.16 -0.75
C LEU A 24 -1.39 -2.32 -1.23
N VAL A 25 -0.42 -2.34 -0.32
CA VAL A 25 1.01 -2.45 -0.66
C VAL A 25 1.28 -3.77 -1.37
N LEU A 26 0.74 -4.88 -0.87
CA LEU A 26 0.81 -6.18 -1.53
C LEU A 26 0.18 -6.11 -2.92
N GLY A 27 -1.04 -5.58 -3.03
CA GLY A 27 -1.75 -5.46 -4.30
C GLY A 27 -1.00 -4.63 -5.35
N LEU A 28 -0.48 -3.46 -4.98
CA LEU A 28 0.30 -2.60 -5.87
C LEU A 28 1.62 -3.25 -6.27
N ALA A 29 2.28 -3.97 -5.36
CA ALA A 29 3.51 -4.69 -5.64
C ALA A 29 3.31 -5.85 -6.63
N LEU A 30 2.24 -6.63 -6.46
CA LEU A 30 1.84 -7.66 -7.40
C LEU A 30 1.47 -7.06 -8.77
N LEU A 31 0.65 -6.01 -8.78
CA LEU A 31 0.20 -5.33 -10.00
C LEU A 31 1.36 -4.75 -10.81
N ALA A 32 2.27 -4.04 -10.15
CA ALA A 32 3.45 -3.45 -10.77
C ALA A 32 4.41 -4.51 -11.31
N GLY A 33 4.60 -5.61 -10.57
CA GLY A 33 5.38 -6.75 -11.03
C GLY A 33 4.79 -7.41 -12.27
N GLN A 34 3.46 -7.53 -12.38
CA GLN A 34 2.77 -8.02 -13.58
C GLN A 34 3.04 -7.13 -14.82
N GLN A 35 3.30 -5.83 -14.63
CA GLN A 35 3.70 -4.91 -15.71
C GLN A 35 5.19 -5.06 -16.11
N GLY A 36 5.95 -5.94 -15.46
CA GLY A 36 7.36 -6.20 -15.72
C GLY A 36 8.33 -5.23 -15.02
N PRO A 37 9.63 -5.27 -15.38
CA PRO A 37 10.67 -4.53 -14.66
C PRO A 37 10.46 -3.01 -14.63
N GLN A 38 9.84 -2.43 -15.66
CA GLN A 38 9.51 -1.00 -15.67
C GLN A 38 8.45 -0.64 -14.63
N GLY A 39 7.42 -1.49 -14.47
CA GLY A 39 6.39 -1.31 -13.45
C GLY A 39 6.97 -1.37 -12.03
N GLY A 40 7.81 -2.36 -11.75
CA GLY A 40 8.49 -2.49 -10.45
C GLY A 40 9.39 -1.28 -10.12
N ARG A 41 10.16 -0.76 -11.09
CA ARG A 41 10.96 0.46 -10.89
C ARG A 41 10.11 1.69 -10.59
N LEU A 42 8.99 1.84 -11.31
CA LEU A 42 8.05 2.93 -11.08
C LEU A 42 7.40 2.83 -9.69
N LEU A 43 7.03 1.63 -9.25
CA LEU A 43 6.50 1.41 -7.92
C LEU A 43 7.51 1.80 -6.84
N LEU A 44 8.75 1.34 -6.98
CA LEU A 44 9.83 1.58 -6.01
C LEU A 44 10.12 3.06 -5.79
N THR A 45 9.94 3.89 -6.82
CA THR A 45 10.11 5.34 -6.70
C THR A 45 8.83 6.01 -6.22
N LEU A 46 7.71 5.77 -6.88
CA LEU A 46 6.48 6.53 -6.64
C LEU A 46 5.82 6.17 -5.32
N LEU A 47 5.72 4.89 -4.94
CA LEU A 47 4.96 4.50 -3.76
C LEU A 47 5.58 5.04 -2.47
N PRO A 48 6.88 4.83 -2.16
CA PRO A 48 7.46 5.35 -0.93
C PRO A 48 7.45 6.89 -0.87
N LEU A 49 7.72 7.56 -1.99
CA LEU A 49 7.71 9.03 -2.05
C LEU A 49 6.32 9.60 -1.83
N SER A 50 5.31 9.10 -2.55
CA SER A 50 3.93 9.55 -2.40
C SER A 50 3.39 9.26 -1.00
N TRP A 51 3.70 8.08 -0.45
CA TRP A 51 3.33 7.72 0.92
C TRP A 51 3.96 8.65 1.94
N TRP A 52 5.26 8.93 1.81
CA TRP A 52 5.97 9.85 2.69
C TRP A 52 5.38 11.27 2.64
N ILE A 53 5.09 11.78 1.45
CA ILE A 53 4.47 13.10 1.26
C ILE A 53 3.09 13.13 1.91
N GLY A 54 2.24 12.14 1.62
CA GLY A 54 0.90 12.04 2.20
C GLY A 54 0.95 12.03 3.72
N LEU A 55 1.84 11.22 4.29
CA LEU A 55 2.01 11.07 5.73
C LEU A 55 2.49 12.37 6.38
N ALA A 56 3.48 13.04 5.79
CA ALA A 56 3.96 14.33 6.27
C ALA A 56 2.87 15.42 6.24
N VAL A 57 1.99 15.40 5.23
CA VAL A 57 0.84 16.32 5.16
C VAL A 57 -0.20 15.95 6.22
N GLY A 58 -0.49 14.66 6.40
CA GLY A 58 -1.49 14.17 7.35
C GLY A 58 -1.18 14.55 8.78
N GLN A 59 0.07 14.37 9.22
CA GLN A 59 0.50 14.75 10.57
C GLN A 59 0.35 16.26 10.84
N ARG A 60 0.50 17.11 9.82
CA ARG A 60 0.37 18.56 9.98
C ARG A 60 -1.07 19.02 10.13
N TRP A 61 -2.01 18.32 9.52
CA TRP A 61 -3.42 18.71 9.55
C TRP A 61 -4.18 18.07 10.71
N GLY A 62 -3.80 16.87 11.15
CA GLY A 62 -4.37 16.24 12.35
C GLY A 62 -5.89 16.06 12.29
N LEU A 63 -6.44 15.78 11.11
CA LEU A 63 -7.88 15.60 10.92
C LEU A 63 -8.29 14.21 11.41
N ASP A 64 -9.40 14.12 12.15
CA ASP A 64 -10.00 12.84 12.53
C ASP A 64 -10.92 12.33 11.40
N LEU A 65 -10.31 12.00 10.25
CA LEU A 65 -11.02 11.58 9.05
C LEU A 65 -10.80 10.09 8.78
N THR A 66 -11.83 9.29 9.02
CA THR A 66 -11.82 7.87 8.67
C THR A 66 -12.28 7.67 7.22
N LEU A 67 -11.32 7.57 6.30
CA LEU A 67 -11.57 7.30 4.88
C LEU A 67 -11.74 5.79 4.59
N ALA A 68 -12.36 5.06 5.52
CA ALA A 68 -12.43 3.59 5.49
C ALA A 68 -13.11 3.04 4.23
N LEU A 69 -14.21 3.67 3.79
CA LEU A 69 -14.93 3.25 2.58
C LEU A 69 -14.03 3.46 1.34
N LEU A 70 -13.38 4.63 1.23
CA LEU A 70 -12.50 4.96 0.12
C LEU A 70 -11.27 4.05 0.07
N SER A 71 -10.60 3.83 1.21
CA SER A 71 -9.44 2.93 1.29
C SER A 71 -9.84 1.51 0.91
N THR A 72 -11.01 1.06 1.38
CA THR A 72 -11.54 -0.27 1.04
C THR A 72 -11.83 -0.41 -0.44
N VAL A 73 -12.53 0.55 -1.06
CA VAL A 73 -12.76 0.55 -2.51
C VAL A 73 -11.43 0.50 -3.28
N LEU A 74 -10.42 1.25 -2.83
CA LEU A 74 -9.15 1.35 -3.53
C LEU A 74 -8.37 0.04 -3.51
N PHE A 75 -8.13 -0.56 -2.34
CA PHE A 75 -7.38 -1.81 -2.28
C PHE A 75 -8.18 -2.97 -2.91
N THR A 76 -9.52 -2.94 -2.83
CA THR A 76 -10.39 -3.89 -3.54
C THR A 76 -10.18 -3.79 -5.05
N SER A 77 -10.19 -2.57 -5.58
CA SER A 77 -9.99 -2.30 -7.00
C SER A 77 -8.62 -2.79 -7.47
N VAL A 78 -7.56 -2.52 -6.69
CA VAL A 78 -6.21 -3.03 -6.97
C VAL A 78 -6.19 -4.56 -6.98
N GLY A 79 -6.83 -5.23 -6.02
CA GLY A 79 -6.97 -6.69 -6.01
C GLY A 79 -7.64 -7.24 -7.27
N VAL A 80 -8.71 -6.58 -7.74
CA VAL A 80 -9.39 -6.93 -9.00
C VAL A 80 -8.44 -6.77 -10.20
N LEU A 81 -7.69 -5.65 -10.27
CA LEU A 81 -6.71 -5.42 -11.35
C LEU A 81 -5.66 -6.54 -11.39
N VAL A 82 -5.15 -6.98 -10.23
CA VAL A 82 -4.19 -8.08 -10.10
C VAL A 82 -4.80 -9.41 -10.54
N ALA A 83 -6.02 -9.73 -10.10
CA ALA A 83 -6.71 -10.98 -10.41
C ALA A 83 -6.99 -11.13 -11.91
N LEU A 84 -7.37 -10.02 -12.55
CA LEU A 84 -7.60 -9.93 -13.99
C LEU A 84 -6.30 -9.84 -14.80
N SER A 85 -5.15 -9.61 -14.14
CA SER A 85 -3.84 -9.46 -14.78
C SER A 85 -3.88 -8.41 -15.90
N LEU A 86 -4.57 -7.29 -15.66
CA LEU A 86 -4.74 -6.25 -16.67
C LEU A 86 -3.42 -5.57 -17.00
N ARG A 87 -3.19 -5.34 -18.29
CA ARG A 87 -2.07 -4.53 -18.78
C ARG A 87 -2.47 -3.06 -18.69
N LEU A 88 -1.80 -2.32 -17.83
CA LEU A 88 -2.04 -0.89 -17.64
C LEU A 88 -1.05 -0.09 -18.48
N SER A 89 -1.50 1.07 -18.97
CA SER A 89 -0.55 2.06 -19.48
C SER A 89 0.33 2.56 -18.32
N VAL A 90 1.54 3.01 -18.63
CA VAL A 90 2.47 3.54 -17.63
C VAL A 90 1.85 4.71 -16.85
N GLN A 91 1.07 5.55 -17.52
CA GLN A 91 0.37 6.69 -16.90
C GLN A 91 -0.69 6.23 -15.90
N VAL A 92 -1.50 5.24 -16.26
CA VAL A 92 -2.53 4.69 -15.37
C VAL A 92 -1.87 4.02 -14.16
N LEU A 93 -0.81 3.24 -14.37
CA LEU A 93 -0.06 2.65 -13.26
C LEU A 93 0.54 3.73 -12.34
N ALA A 94 1.16 4.77 -12.91
CA ALA A 94 1.73 5.89 -12.14
C ALA A 94 0.67 6.58 -11.28
N PHE A 95 -0.48 6.87 -11.86
CA PHE A 95 -1.58 7.51 -11.16
C PHE A 95 -2.13 6.61 -10.05
N THR A 96 -2.37 5.33 -10.33
CA THR A 96 -2.82 4.37 -9.33
C THR A 96 -1.83 4.26 -8.17
N VAL A 97 -0.53 4.15 -8.46
CA VAL A 97 0.51 4.04 -7.42
C VAL A 97 0.63 5.32 -6.60
N ALA A 98 0.83 6.47 -7.26
CA ALA A 98 1.06 7.74 -6.58
C ALA A 98 -0.20 8.24 -5.84
N GLY A 99 -1.39 8.08 -6.44
CA GLY A 99 -2.66 8.45 -5.83
C GLY A 99 -2.97 7.58 -4.60
N SER A 100 -2.76 6.27 -4.71
CA SER A 100 -2.95 5.36 -3.57
C SER A 100 -1.95 5.64 -2.46
N GLY A 101 -0.68 5.85 -2.80
CA GLY A 101 0.36 6.18 -1.84
C GLY A 101 0.10 7.50 -1.11
N LEU A 102 -0.26 8.56 -1.84
CA LEU A 102 -0.63 9.84 -1.22
C LEU A 102 -1.81 9.68 -0.26
N LEU A 103 -2.88 9.01 -0.69
CA LEU A 103 -4.08 8.84 0.12
C LEU A 103 -3.81 8.02 1.39
N PHE A 104 -3.17 6.86 1.26
CA PHE A 104 -2.89 6.00 2.40
C PHE A 104 -1.82 6.60 3.30
N GLY A 105 -0.82 7.28 2.72
CA GLY A 105 0.11 8.11 3.49
C GLY A 105 -0.62 9.15 4.32
N LEU A 106 -1.56 9.89 3.73
CA LEU A 106 -2.35 10.90 4.41
C LEU A 106 -3.16 10.33 5.58
N ILE A 107 -3.85 9.21 5.37
CA ILE A 107 -4.60 8.49 6.41
C ILE A 107 -3.67 8.04 7.55
N ASN A 108 -2.48 7.53 7.22
CA ASN A 108 -1.47 7.19 8.22
C ASN A 108 -1.00 8.43 9.01
N GLY A 109 -0.82 9.56 8.33
CA GLY A 109 -0.43 10.80 8.99
C GLY A 109 -1.48 11.32 9.98
N PHE A 110 -2.76 11.07 9.74
CA PHE A 110 -3.84 11.42 10.68
C PHE A 110 -3.86 10.53 11.92
N THR A 111 -3.48 9.26 11.78
CA THR A 111 -3.63 8.24 12.85
C THR A 111 -2.36 8.03 13.66
N MET A 112 -1.18 8.30 13.07
CA MET A 112 0.09 8.13 13.74
C MET A 112 0.42 9.34 14.62
N PRO A 113 0.97 9.13 15.84
CA PRO A 113 1.38 10.23 16.70
C PRO A 113 2.39 11.13 16.00
N SER A 114 2.17 12.45 16.05
CA SER A 114 3.18 13.39 15.57
C SER A 114 4.35 13.46 16.56
N ALA A 115 5.59 13.44 16.06
CA ALA A 115 6.76 13.60 16.90
C ALA A 115 6.79 15.00 17.53
N SER A 116 7.02 15.08 18.84
CA SER A 116 7.09 16.35 19.58
C SER A 116 8.35 17.17 19.26
N SER A 117 9.39 16.54 18.70
CA SER A 117 10.61 17.22 18.20
C SER A 117 11.48 16.26 17.37
N GLY A 118 11.97 16.70 16.21
CA GLY A 118 12.92 15.95 15.37
C GLY A 118 12.31 15.23 14.16
N LEU A 119 13.12 14.42 13.46
CA LEU A 119 12.65 13.56 12.36
C LEU A 119 11.75 12.46 12.94
N PRO A 120 10.50 12.32 12.46
CA PRO A 120 9.58 11.33 13.00
C PRO A 120 10.02 9.92 12.53
N LEU A 121 10.67 9.18 13.42
CA LEU A 121 11.31 7.87 13.12
C LEU A 121 10.29 6.81 12.69
N ASP A 122 9.08 6.88 13.22
CA ASP A 122 7.93 6.06 12.84
C ASP A 122 7.54 6.22 11.38
N VAL A 123 7.61 7.44 10.85
CA VAL A 123 7.40 7.70 9.42
C VAL A 123 8.45 7.00 8.58
N LEU A 124 9.72 7.11 8.98
CA LEU A 124 10.80 6.40 8.30
C LEU A 124 10.61 4.88 8.37
N GLY A 125 10.11 4.36 9.50
CA GLY A 125 9.76 2.96 9.67
C GLY A 125 8.71 2.47 8.67
N VAL A 126 7.56 3.16 8.60
CA VAL A 126 6.49 2.84 7.65
C VAL A 126 6.99 2.90 6.21
N VAL A 127 7.65 3.99 5.82
CA VAL A 127 8.13 4.19 4.45
C VAL A 127 9.19 3.14 4.07
N SER A 128 10.05 2.75 5.01
CA SER A 128 11.03 1.68 4.80
C SER A 128 10.36 0.32 4.59
N ALA A 129 9.33 0.00 5.39
CA ALA A 129 8.58 -1.24 5.26
C ALA A 129 7.82 -1.29 3.91
N VAL A 130 7.17 -0.19 3.53
CA VAL A 130 6.50 -0.05 2.22
C VAL A 130 7.49 -0.25 1.08
N ALA A 131 8.65 0.41 1.12
CA ALA A 131 9.68 0.29 0.09
C ALA A 131 10.24 -1.14 0.00
N LEU A 132 10.52 -1.76 1.15
CA LEU A 132 11.07 -3.13 1.22
C LEU A 132 10.08 -4.16 0.67
N LEU A 133 8.82 -4.14 1.09
CA LEU A 133 7.81 -5.05 0.55
C LEU A 133 7.58 -4.81 -0.95
N SER A 134 7.53 -3.55 -1.36
CA SER A 134 7.36 -3.17 -2.76
C SER A 134 8.46 -3.73 -3.64
N VAL A 135 9.73 -3.57 -3.26
CA VAL A 135 10.86 -4.06 -4.07
C VAL A 135 10.88 -5.58 -4.12
N LEU A 136 10.74 -6.26 -2.98
CA LEU A 136 10.88 -7.72 -2.92
C LEU A 136 9.79 -8.41 -3.73
N ILE A 137 8.53 -7.99 -3.56
CA ILE A 137 7.40 -8.62 -4.22
C ILE A 137 7.37 -8.28 -5.71
N SER A 138 7.51 -6.99 -6.07
CA SER A 138 7.44 -6.60 -7.48
C SER A 138 8.61 -7.16 -8.29
N ALA A 139 9.81 -7.26 -7.71
CA ALA A 139 10.96 -7.90 -8.35
C ALA A 139 10.72 -9.39 -8.56
N GLN A 140 10.24 -10.12 -7.54
CA GLN A 140 9.94 -11.54 -7.66
C GLN A 140 8.89 -11.80 -8.76
N VAL A 141 7.83 -10.99 -8.81
CA VAL A 141 6.78 -11.12 -9.82
C VAL A 141 7.29 -10.78 -11.22
N ALA A 142 8.12 -9.75 -11.36
CA ALA A 142 8.68 -9.38 -12.65
C ALA A 142 9.71 -10.40 -13.18
N ALA A 143 10.43 -11.07 -12.29
CA ALA A 143 11.47 -12.05 -12.62
C ALA A 143 10.92 -13.45 -12.95
N THR A 144 9.77 -13.83 -12.38
CA THR A 144 9.24 -15.19 -12.53
C THR A 144 8.22 -15.28 -13.66
N ARG A 145 8.45 -16.18 -14.62
CA ARG A 145 7.60 -16.33 -15.83
C ARG A 145 6.87 -17.67 -15.93
N SER A 146 6.94 -18.52 -14.91
CA SER A 146 6.24 -19.81 -14.93
C SER A 146 4.71 -19.62 -14.85
N THR A 147 3.97 -20.40 -15.63
CA THR A 147 2.50 -20.33 -15.68
C THR A 147 1.86 -20.50 -14.30
N SER A 148 2.35 -21.45 -13.49
CA SER A 148 1.84 -21.69 -12.14
C SER A 148 2.04 -20.49 -11.22
N PHE A 149 3.19 -19.81 -11.33
CA PHE A 149 3.46 -18.60 -10.55
C PHE A 149 2.54 -17.45 -10.97
N CYS A 150 2.35 -17.24 -12.28
CA CYS A 150 1.40 -16.24 -12.79
C CYS A 150 -0.04 -16.49 -12.29
N ILE A 151 -0.47 -17.76 -12.21
CA ILE A 151 -1.78 -18.12 -11.62
C ILE A 151 -1.80 -17.79 -10.13
N ALA A 152 -0.75 -18.14 -9.37
CA ALA A 152 -0.67 -17.83 -7.94
C ALA A 152 -0.79 -16.33 -7.64
N VAL A 153 -0.16 -15.47 -8.45
CA VAL A 153 -0.29 -14.01 -8.34
C VAL A 153 -1.74 -13.56 -8.53
N ARG A 154 -2.45 -14.14 -9.51
CA ARG A 154 -3.88 -13.82 -9.76
C ARG A 154 -4.78 -14.28 -8.63
N VAL A 155 -4.50 -15.45 -8.04
CA VAL A 155 -5.19 -15.97 -6.85
C VAL A 155 -4.96 -15.05 -5.65
N ALA A 156 -3.72 -14.58 -5.43
CA ALA A 156 -3.45 -13.60 -4.39
C ALA A 156 -4.25 -12.30 -4.59
N GLY A 157 -4.35 -11.82 -5.84
CA GLY A 157 -5.22 -10.69 -6.19
C GLY A 157 -6.69 -10.90 -5.87
N SER A 158 -7.23 -12.10 -6.14
CA SER A 158 -8.64 -12.40 -5.83
C SER A 158 -8.91 -12.48 -4.34
N TRP A 159 -7.96 -12.93 -3.53
CA TRP A 159 -8.06 -12.88 -2.06
C TRP A 159 -8.09 -11.44 -1.54
N ILE A 160 -7.25 -10.55 -2.09
CA ILE A 160 -7.27 -9.11 -1.75
C ILE A 160 -8.65 -8.50 -2.10
N ALA A 161 -9.16 -8.78 -3.30
CA ALA A 161 -10.47 -8.30 -3.73
C ALA A 161 -11.61 -8.84 -2.84
N ALA A 162 -11.58 -10.12 -2.49
CA ALA A 162 -12.59 -10.74 -1.64
C ALA A 162 -12.57 -10.16 -0.21
N ALA A 163 -11.40 -9.99 0.39
CA ALA A 163 -11.25 -9.33 1.69
C ALA A 163 -11.84 -7.90 1.65
N GLY A 164 -11.61 -7.19 0.56
CA GLY A 164 -12.15 -5.86 0.33
C GLY A 164 -13.67 -5.83 0.19
N LEU A 165 -14.26 -6.74 -0.58
CA LEU A 165 -15.72 -6.88 -0.70
C LEU A 165 -16.38 -7.24 0.64
N MET A 166 -15.76 -8.10 1.44
CA MET A 166 -16.23 -8.40 2.80
C MET A 166 -16.20 -7.16 3.68
N SER A 167 -15.10 -6.40 3.68
CA SER A 167 -14.98 -5.14 4.42
C SER A 167 -16.00 -4.09 3.94
N LEU A 168 -16.25 -3.97 2.64
CA LEU A 168 -17.29 -3.08 2.09
C LEU A 168 -18.67 -3.49 2.57
N GLY A 169 -18.99 -4.79 2.56
CA GLY A 169 -20.28 -5.30 3.06
C GLY A 169 -20.50 -4.97 4.54
N LEU A 170 -19.44 -5.01 5.35
CA LEU A 170 -19.50 -4.62 6.76
C LEU A 170 -19.70 -3.11 6.93
N LEU A 171 -18.94 -2.29 6.18
CA LEU A 171 -19.01 -0.83 6.23
C LEU A 171 -20.36 -0.28 5.75
N LEU A 172 -21.00 -0.93 4.78
CA LEU A 172 -22.31 -0.52 4.26
C LEU A 172 -23.49 -0.98 5.14
N LYS A 173 -23.27 -1.94 6.02
CA LYS A 173 -24.27 -2.41 6.98
C LYS A 173 -24.26 -1.57 8.27
N ALA A 174 -23.12 -0.99 8.62
CA ALA A 174 -22.94 -0.12 9.78
C ALA A 174 -23.61 1.25 9.57
#